data_AF-A0A968XW13-F1
#
_entry.id   AF-A0A968XW13-F1
#
_cell.length_a   1.000
_cell.length_b   1.000
_cell.length_c   1.000
_cell.angle_alpha   90.00
_cell.angle_beta   90.00
_cell.angle_gamma   90.00
#
_symmetry.space_group_name_H-M   'P 1'
#
loop_
_entity.id
_entity.type
_entity.pdbx_description
1 polymer ?
#
loop_
_entity_poly.entity_id
_entity_poly.type
_entity_poly.pdbx_seq_one_letter_code
_entity_poly.pdbx_strand_id
1 'polypeptide(L)'
;MQAHKTQVKTMPTEKPNQKPSQTLIQKPIQRPIQKPNQNSKAYMEYHYDTVGATPGTLFIGEGAAPSELVLIEYSSDEASRRSIDISQLESSCFESGAVSWLDVQGLGSESVLQQVGDTFNLHRLILEDIVNVPQRPKVEHYDDQLLITPGWLRPTPMAEGFIMNRWALFWDTTIC
;
A
#
# COMPACT_ATOMS: atom_id res chain seq x y z
N MET A 1 24.00 -48.59 55.62
CA MET A 1 24.22 -47.14 55.49
C MET A 1 25.69 -46.89 55.21
N GLN A 2 26.10 -46.63 53.96
CA GLN A 2 27.43 -46.09 53.67
C GLN A 2 27.34 -45.12 52.49
N ALA A 3 27.68 -43.87 52.76
CA ALA A 3 27.84 -42.82 51.77
C ALA A 3 29.28 -42.83 51.28
N HIS A 4 29.49 -42.97 49.96
CA HIS A 4 30.77 -42.70 49.33
C HIS A 4 30.67 -41.39 48.56
N LYS A 5 31.45 -40.40 49.00
CA LYS A 5 31.62 -39.09 48.38
C LYS A 5 32.86 -39.19 47.48
N THR A 6 32.68 -39.23 46.16
CA THR A 6 33.79 -39.24 45.20
C THR A 6 33.97 -37.84 44.61
N GLN A 7 35.10 -37.22 44.95
CA GLN A 7 35.60 -35.99 44.33
C GLN A 7 36.16 -36.34 42.94
N VAL A 8 35.74 -35.63 41.90
CA VAL A 8 36.32 -35.75 40.55
C VAL A 8 37.48 -34.75 40.44
N LYS A 9 38.66 -35.31 40.19
CA LYS A 9 39.94 -34.63 39.98
C LYS A 9 40.15 -34.38 38.49
N THR A 10 40.61 -33.17 38.15
CA THR A 10 40.87 -32.64 36.80
C THR A 10 42.04 -33.31 36.08
N MET A 11 41.99 -33.33 34.74
CA MET A 11 43.15 -33.46 33.84
C MET A 11 42.97 -32.62 32.56
N PRO A 12 44.07 -32.31 31.83
CA PRO A 12 44.35 -30.96 31.31
C PRO A 12 44.00 -30.72 29.83
N THR A 13 44.17 -29.47 29.44
CA THR A 13 43.93 -28.82 28.14
C THR A 13 44.84 -29.33 27.02
N GLU A 14 44.26 -29.75 25.89
CA GLU A 14 44.92 -29.80 24.58
C GLU A 14 44.03 -29.13 23.51
N LYS A 15 44.60 -28.18 22.78
CA LYS A 15 43.95 -27.44 21.68
C LYS A 15 44.05 -28.24 20.38
N PRO A 16 42.98 -28.35 19.57
CA PRO A 16 43.12 -28.64 18.16
C PRO A 16 43.20 -27.33 17.36
N ASN A 17 44.36 -27.15 16.74
CA ASN A 17 44.67 -26.33 15.56
C ASN A 17 43.46 -25.87 14.72
N GLN A 18 43.21 -24.56 14.69
CA GLN A 18 42.53 -23.89 13.58
C GLN A 18 43.39 -22.71 13.12
N LYS A 19 44.04 -22.86 11.97
CA LYS A 19 44.61 -21.74 11.20
C LYS A 19 43.46 -20.81 10.77
N PRO A 20 43.70 -19.50 10.65
CA PRO A 20 42.64 -18.53 10.39
C PRO A 20 42.11 -18.70 8.97
N SER A 21 40.84 -19.09 8.83
CA SER A 21 40.10 -18.87 7.59
C SER A 21 39.88 -17.37 7.46
N GLN A 22 40.63 -16.75 6.56
CA GLN A 22 40.41 -15.36 6.16
C GLN A 22 38.95 -15.20 5.76
N THR A 23 38.20 -14.41 6.53
CA THR A 23 36.89 -13.94 6.11
C THR A 23 37.07 -13.18 4.80
N LEU A 24 36.57 -13.74 3.70
CA LEU A 24 36.42 -13.02 2.44
C LEU A 24 35.41 -11.90 2.67
N ILE A 25 35.89 -10.73 3.10
CA ILE A 25 35.15 -9.48 2.98
C ILE A 25 34.97 -9.28 1.48
N GLN A 26 33.79 -9.64 0.97
CA GLN A 26 33.44 -9.30 -0.41
C GLN A 26 33.50 -7.78 -0.53
N LYS A 27 34.42 -7.28 -1.37
CA LYS A 27 34.49 -5.86 -1.69
C LYS A 27 33.11 -5.40 -2.17
N PRO A 28 32.65 -4.19 -1.79
CA PRO A 28 31.39 -3.66 -2.32
C PRO A 28 31.47 -3.69 -3.84
N ILE A 29 30.43 -4.24 -4.47
CA ILE A 29 30.30 -4.29 -5.93
C ILE A 29 30.19 -2.83 -6.40
N GLN A 30 31.31 -2.20 -6.73
CA GLN A 30 31.32 -0.91 -7.41
C GLN A 30 30.97 -1.16 -8.87
N ARG A 31 29.67 -1.22 -9.17
CA ARG A 31 29.20 -1.09 -10.55
C ARG A 31 29.47 0.35 -10.98
N PRO A 32 30.03 0.59 -12.18
CA PRO A 32 30.11 1.94 -12.72
C PRO A 32 28.71 2.55 -12.74
N ILE A 33 28.56 3.74 -12.17
CA ILE A 33 27.33 4.52 -12.32
C ILE A 33 27.27 4.90 -13.81
N GLN A 34 26.55 4.12 -14.61
CA GLN A 34 26.25 4.48 -15.98
C GLN A 34 25.37 5.72 -15.93
N LYS A 35 25.84 6.84 -16.52
CA LYS A 35 25.01 8.03 -16.68
C LYS A 35 23.79 7.63 -17.51
N PRO A 36 22.55 7.93 -17.08
CA PRO A 36 21.38 7.51 -17.81
C PRO A 36 21.42 8.07 -19.24
N ASN A 37 21.16 7.18 -20.20
CA ASN A 37 20.96 7.53 -21.60
C ASN A 37 19.83 8.56 -21.68
N GLN A 38 20.03 9.65 -22.43
CA GLN A 38 19.07 10.76 -22.57
C GLN A 38 17.71 10.33 -23.17
N ASN A 39 17.58 9.07 -23.61
CA ASN A 39 16.33 8.45 -24.08
C ASN A 39 15.69 7.44 -23.10
N SER A 40 16.09 7.40 -21.83
CA SER A 40 15.35 6.60 -20.83
C SER A 40 14.02 7.29 -20.52
N LYS A 41 12.89 6.68 -20.90
CA LYS A 41 11.56 7.07 -20.39
C LYS A 41 11.66 7.27 -18.88
N ALA A 42 11.25 8.45 -18.42
CA ALA A 42 11.48 8.93 -17.08
C ALA A 42 11.06 7.89 -16.03
N TYR A 43 11.93 7.67 -15.03
CA TYR A 43 11.60 6.91 -13.84
C TYR A 43 10.44 7.63 -13.13
N MET A 44 9.23 7.10 -13.32
CA MET A 44 7.93 7.68 -12.94
C MET A 44 7.55 8.91 -13.79
N GLU A 45 6.57 8.75 -14.67
CA GLU A 45 5.85 9.88 -15.26
C GLU A 45 5.05 10.53 -14.15
N TYR A 46 5.49 11.72 -13.72
CA TYR A 46 4.78 12.47 -12.70
C TYR A 46 3.60 13.21 -13.34
N HIS A 47 2.36 12.83 -13.02
CA HIS A 47 1.23 13.71 -13.31
C HIS A 47 1.27 14.84 -12.28
N TYR A 48 1.67 16.01 -12.76
CA TYR A 48 1.54 17.26 -12.03
C TYR A 48 0.22 17.91 -12.41
N ASP A 49 -0.44 18.53 -11.43
CA ASP A 49 -1.58 19.39 -11.69
C ASP A 49 -1.22 20.46 -12.72
N THR A 50 -2.20 20.82 -13.54
CA THR A 50 -2.06 21.98 -14.40
C THR A 50 -1.84 23.20 -13.50
N VAL A 51 -0.75 23.94 -13.72
CA VAL A 51 -0.41 25.10 -12.89
C VAL A 51 -1.59 26.08 -12.87
N GLY A 52 -2.12 26.35 -11.68
CA GLY A 52 -3.31 27.21 -11.50
C GLY A 52 -4.66 26.48 -11.53
N ALA A 53 -4.68 25.15 -11.57
CA ALA A 53 -5.90 24.39 -11.33
C ALA A 53 -6.49 24.69 -9.95
N THR A 54 -7.83 24.72 -9.87
CA THR A 54 -8.52 24.89 -8.59
C THR A 54 -8.27 23.66 -7.71
N PRO A 55 -7.95 23.82 -6.42
CA PRO A 55 -7.86 22.70 -5.51
C PRO A 55 -9.15 21.85 -5.52
N GLY A 56 -8.99 20.55 -5.50
CA GLY A 56 -10.07 19.56 -5.64
C GLY A 56 -10.44 19.24 -7.08
N THR A 57 -9.65 19.64 -8.08
CA THR A 57 -9.88 19.24 -9.48
C THR A 57 -9.40 17.82 -9.70
N LEU A 58 -10.25 16.94 -10.26
CA LEU A 58 -9.90 15.54 -10.50
C LEU A 58 -9.40 15.36 -11.94
N PHE A 59 -8.14 14.96 -12.12
CA PHE A 59 -7.57 14.68 -13.44
C PHE A 59 -7.53 13.18 -13.74
N ILE A 60 -8.60 12.65 -14.30
CA ILE A 60 -8.68 11.24 -14.69
C ILE A 60 -8.22 11.07 -16.14
N GLY A 61 -7.22 10.23 -16.36
CA GLY A 61 -6.69 9.98 -17.71
C GLY A 61 -7.72 9.29 -18.63
N GLU A 62 -7.71 9.64 -19.92
CA GLU A 62 -8.67 9.14 -20.93
C GLU A 62 -8.73 7.61 -21.08
N GLY A 63 -7.73 6.88 -20.56
CA GLY A 63 -7.67 5.42 -20.55
C GLY A 63 -7.92 4.77 -19.19
N ALA A 64 -8.49 5.51 -18.22
CA ALA A 64 -8.81 4.97 -16.91
C ALA A 64 -9.74 3.75 -17.03
N ALA A 65 -9.41 2.67 -16.31
CA ALA A 65 -10.27 1.51 -16.23
C ALA A 65 -11.63 1.91 -15.61
N PRO A 66 -12.76 1.37 -16.11
CA PRO A 66 -14.07 1.58 -15.50
C PRO A 66 -14.06 1.27 -14.01
N SER A 67 -14.84 2.02 -13.23
CA SER A 67 -14.96 1.74 -11.80
C SER A 67 -15.83 0.51 -11.57
N GLU A 68 -15.26 -0.49 -10.89
CA GLU A 68 -15.98 -1.65 -10.38
C GLU A 68 -16.12 -1.52 -8.87
N LEU A 69 -17.35 -1.58 -8.37
CA LEU A 69 -17.66 -1.45 -6.96
C LEU A 69 -18.03 -2.82 -6.40
N VAL A 70 -17.32 -3.24 -5.36
CA VAL A 70 -17.60 -4.47 -4.62
C VAL A 70 -17.84 -4.09 -3.16
N LEU A 71 -19.05 -4.37 -2.69
CA LEU A 71 -19.41 -4.19 -1.30
C LEU A 71 -19.28 -5.53 -0.57
N ILE A 72 -18.53 -5.50 0.53
CA ILE A 72 -18.36 -6.61 1.45
C ILE A 72 -18.93 -6.16 2.79
N GLU A 73 -19.86 -6.91 3.34
CA GLU A 73 -20.47 -6.61 4.62
C GLU A 73 -20.28 -7.81 5.54
N TYR A 74 -19.91 -7.56 6.78
CA TYR A 74 -19.72 -8.66 7.74
C TYR A 74 -20.02 -8.25 9.17
N SER A 75 -20.54 -9.19 9.93
CA SER A 75 -20.83 -9.09 11.35
C SER A 75 -20.25 -10.32 12.09
N SER A 76 -20.63 -10.54 13.34
CA SER A 76 -20.29 -11.77 14.05
C SER A 76 -20.95 -13.01 13.45
N ASP A 77 -22.08 -12.83 12.76
CA ASP A 77 -23.01 -13.92 12.43
C ASP A 77 -23.02 -14.22 10.93
N GLU A 78 -22.78 -13.21 10.09
CA GLU A 78 -22.83 -13.35 8.64
C GLU A 78 -21.79 -12.50 7.92
N ALA A 79 -21.50 -12.90 6.68
CA ALA A 79 -20.67 -12.13 5.77
C ALA A 79 -21.21 -12.27 4.34
N SER A 80 -21.27 -11.16 3.61
CA SER A 80 -21.73 -11.11 2.24
C SER A 80 -20.71 -10.36 1.37
N ARG A 81 -20.71 -10.68 0.08
CA ARG A 81 -19.92 -9.98 -0.94
C ARG A 81 -20.74 -9.88 -2.21
N ARG A 82 -20.89 -8.67 -2.74
CA ARG A 82 -21.67 -8.41 -3.94
C ARG A 82 -21.07 -7.27 -4.75
N SER A 83 -21.14 -7.39 -6.07
CA SER A 83 -20.94 -6.24 -6.96
C SER A 83 -22.16 -5.34 -6.89
N ILE A 84 -21.94 -4.04 -6.84
CA ILE A 84 -23.01 -3.03 -6.81
C ILE A 84 -22.77 -1.98 -7.90
N ASP A 85 -23.85 -1.37 -8.36
CA ASP A 85 -23.75 -0.16 -9.18
C ASP A 85 -23.61 1.08 -8.29
N ILE A 86 -23.00 2.15 -8.82
CA ILE A 86 -22.87 3.42 -8.09
C ILE A 86 -24.23 3.96 -7.62
N SER A 87 -25.29 3.73 -8.39
CA SER A 87 -26.67 4.13 -8.04
C SER A 87 -27.24 3.40 -6.83
N GLN A 88 -26.66 2.25 -6.45
CA GLN A 88 -27.10 1.45 -5.32
C GLN A 88 -26.32 1.77 -4.04
N LEU A 89 -25.24 2.55 -4.15
CA LEU A 89 -24.28 2.76 -3.07
C LEU A 89 -24.91 3.36 -1.81
N GLU A 90 -25.65 4.45 -1.96
CA GLU A 90 -26.36 5.12 -0.84
C GLU A 90 -27.36 4.20 -0.14
N SER A 91 -28.02 3.31 -0.88
CA SER A 91 -28.98 2.36 -0.32
C SER A 91 -28.36 1.07 0.23
N SER A 92 -27.09 0.81 -0.10
CA SER A 92 -26.41 -0.45 0.19
C SER A 92 -25.46 -0.38 1.38
N CYS A 93 -24.95 0.81 1.71
CA CYS A 93 -24.29 1.03 2.99
C CYS A 93 -25.34 1.13 4.11
N PHE A 94 -24.93 1.10 5.38
CA PHE A 94 -25.78 1.46 6.54
C PHE A 94 -26.63 0.35 7.21
N GLU A 95 -26.34 -0.94 7.03
CA GLU A 95 -26.92 -1.93 7.97
C GLU A 95 -26.28 -1.79 9.36
N SER A 96 -27.07 -1.34 10.34
CA SER A 96 -26.63 -1.11 11.72
C SER A 96 -26.00 -2.37 12.34
N GLY A 97 -24.75 -2.25 12.77
CA GLY A 97 -24.03 -3.29 13.52
C GLY A 97 -23.18 -4.25 12.67
N ALA A 98 -23.14 -4.06 11.35
CA ALA A 98 -22.18 -4.70 10.46
C ALA A 98 -21.06 -3.75 10.07
N VAL A 99 -19.91 -4.29 9.70
CA VAL A 99 -18.81 -3.53 9.08
C VAL A 99 -18.98 -3.61 7.56
N SER A 100 -19.05 -2.45 6.91
CA SER A 100 -19.10 -2.33 5.45
C SER A 100 -17.72 -1.97 4.90
N TRP A 101 -17.23 -2.78 3.96
CA TRP A 101 -16.03 -2.52 3.17
C TRP A 101 -16.42 -2.31 1.72
N LEU A 102 -16.24 -1.09 1.22
CA LEU A 102 -16.37 -0.78 -0.20
C LEU A 102 -15.00 -0.83 -0.88
N ASP A 103 -14.85 -1.77 -1.82
CA ASP A 103 -13.70 -1.84 -2.72
C ASP A 103 -14.07 -1.17 -4.05
N VAL A 104 -13.37 -0.08 -4.39
CA VAL A 104 -13.55 0.66 -5.64
C VAL A 104 -12.31 0.46 -6.50
N GLN A 105 -12.44 -0.34 -7.56
CA GLN A 105 -11.35 -0.65 -8.47
C GLN A 105 -11.47 0.15 -9.76
N GLY A 106 -10.38 0.76 -10.21
CA GLY A 106 -10.40 1.63 -11.39
C GLY A 106 -10.97 3.02 -11.08
N LEU A 107 -10.35 4.05 -11.68
CA LEU A 107 -10.75 5.44 -11.44
C LEU A 107 -12.03 5.84 -12.19
N GLY A 108 -12.42 5.07 -13.21
CA GLY A 108 -13.66 5.29 -13.97
C GLY A 108 -13.79 6.72 -14.47
N SER A 109 -14.86 7.40 -14.04
CA SER A 109 -15.17 8.79 -14.37
C SER A 109 -15.23 9.67 -13.13
N GLU A 110 -15.05 10.98 -13.34
CA GLU A 110 -15.11 11.99 -12.26
C GLU A 110 -16.44 11.91 -11.50
N SER A 111 -17.53 11.68 -12.23
CA SER A 111 -18.86 11.53 -11.65
C SER A 111 -19.01 10.35 -10.69
N VAL A 112 -18.30 9.23 -10.90
CA VAL A 112 -18.36 8.08 -10.01
C VAL A 112 -17.57 8.37 -8.74
N LEU A 113 -16.35 8.89 -8.87
CA LEU A 113 -15.52 9.25 -7.72
C LEU A 113 -16.16 10.35 -6.87
N GLN A 114 -16.83 11.32 -7.49
CA GLN A 114 -17.56 12.35 -6.76
C GLN A 114 -18.76 11.77 -6.01
N GLN A 115 -19.54 10.87 -6.61
CA GLN A 115 -20.65 10.20 -5.91
C GLN A 115 -20.17 9.34 -4.73
N VAL A 116 -19.05 8.63 -4.88
CA VAL A 116 -18.40 7.93 -3.76
C VAL A 116 -18.00 8.94 -2.69
N GLY A 117 -17.32 10.01 -3.07
CA GLY A 117 -16.93 11.09 -2.16
C GLY A 117 -18.11 11.66 -1.40
N ASP A 118 -19.22 11.96 -2.07
CA ASP A 118 -20.40 12.55 -1.47
C ASP A 118 -21.08 11.57 -0.51
N THR A 119 -21.17 10.28 -0.86
CA THR A 119 -21.77 9.24 0.00
C THR A 119 -20.99 9.08 1.31
N PHE A 120 -19.64 9.10 1.23
CA PHE A 120 -18.77 8.94 2.40
C PHE A 120 -18.30 10.27 3.00
N ASN A 121 -18.88 11.40 2.57
CA ASN A 121 -18.49 12.75 2.98
C ASN A 121 -16.96 12.99 2.93
N LEU A 122 -16.31 12.51 1.86
CA LEU A 122 -14.88 12.69 1.63
C LEU A 122 -14.59 14.13 1.18
N HIS A 123 -13.61 14.77 1.79
CA HIS A 123 -13.15 16.07 1.32
C HIS A 123 -12.61 15.97 -0.12
N ARG A 124 -12.95 16.93 -0.99
CA ARG A 124 -12.57 16.88 -2.42
C ARG A 124 -11.06 16.79 -2.67
N LEU A 125 -10.24 17.33 -1.76
CA LEU A 125 -8.78 17.20 -1.79
C LEU A 125 -8.29 15.76 -1.57
N ILE A 126 -9.06 14.94 -0.83
CA ILE A 126 -8.75 13.51 -0.67
C ILE A 126 -8.93 12.80 -2.01
N LEU A 127 -10.03 13.07 -2.72
CA LEU A 127 -10.26 12.51 -4.05
C LEU A 127 -9.18 12.94 -5.04
N GLU A 128 -8.77 14.21 -4.98
CA GLU A 128 -7.65 14.73 -5.76
C GLU A 128 -6.35 13.96 -5.50
N ASP A 129 -5.99 13.75 -4.22
CA ASP A 129 -4.80 12.98 -3.84
C ASP A 129 -4.84 11.51 -4.29
N ILE A 130 -6.03 10.91 -4.36
CA ILE A 130 -6.25 9.55 -4.86
C ILE A 130 -5.99 9.47 -6.37
N VAL A 131 -6.47 10.46 -7.12
CA VAL A 131 -6.41 10.50 -8.59
C VAL A 131 -5.03 10.96 -9.07
N ASN A 132 -4.44 11.96 -8.41
CA ASN A 132 -3.19 12.59 -8.85
C ASN A 132 -1.99 11.75 -8.42
N VAL A 133 -1.37 11.07 -9.38
CA VAL A 133 -0.21 10.19 -9.13
C VAL A 133 1.02 10.63 -9.93
N PRO A 134 2.25 10.54 -9.37
CA PRO A 134 2.63 9.98 -8.09
C PRO A 134 2.74 10.98 -6.92
N GLN A 135 2.09 10.66 -5.80
CA GLN A 135 2.32 11.18 -4.45
C GLN A 135 3.21 10.25 -3.61
N ARG A 136 3.80 10.78 -2.53
CA ARG A 136 4.52 9.98 -1.53
C ARG A 136 3.54 9.22 -0.62
N PRO A 137 3.89 8.02 -0.13
CA PRO A 137 3.07 7.35 0.87
C PRO A 137 2.88 8.21 2.11
N LYS A 138 1.64 8.37 2.54
CA LYS A 138 1.26 9.20 3.68
C LYS A 138 0.06 8.64 4.43
N VAL A 139 -0.09 9.10 5.66
CA VAL A 139 -1.27 8.91 6.51
C VAL A 139 -1.73 10.30 6.93
N GLU A 140 -2.99 10.60 6.72
CA GLU A 140 -3.58 11.91 7.01
C GLU A 140 -4.88 11.72 7.80
N HIS A 141 -5.07 12.57 8.82
CA HIS A 141 -6.30 12.64 9.59
C HIS A 141 -7.16 13.79 9.06
N TYR A 142 -8.42 13.49 8.80
CA TYR A 142 -9.44 14.44 8.35
C TYR A 142 -10.63 14.36 9.30
N ASP A 143 -10.65 15.18 10.34
CA ASP A 143 -11.67 15.11 11.40
C ASP A 143 -11.83 13.68 11.96
N ASP A 144 -12.98 13.03 11.73
CA ASP A 144 -13.29 11.66 12.17
C ASP A 144 -12.82 10.57 11.19
N GLN A 145 -12.09 10.97 10.15
CA GLN A 145 -11.68 10.11 9.04
C GLN A 145 -10.17 9.90 8.98
N LEU A 146 -9.77 8.70 8.57
CA LEU A 146 -8.37 8.35 8.34
C LEU A 146 -8.13 8.00 6.87
N LEU A 147 -7.21 8.73 6.23
CA LEU A 147 -6.73 8.43 4.89
C LEU A 147 -5.33 7.81 4.94
N ILE A 148 -5.16 6.68 4.26
CA ILE A 148 -3.88 5.99 4.13
C ILE A 148 -3.61 5.78 2.63
N THR A 149 -2.48 6.27 2.13
CA THR A 149 -2.09 6.14 0.69
C THR A 149 -0.78 5.38 0.52
N PRO A 150 -0.74 4.07 0.80
CA PRO A 150 0.47 3.27 0.64
C PRO A 150 0.85 3.05 -0.84
N GLY A 151 2.13 2.75 -1.05
CA GLY A 151 2.65 2.27 -2.33
C GLY A 151 3.32 0.92 -2.17
N TRP A 152 3.10 0.03 -3.13
CA TRP A 152 3.81 -1.25 -3.19
C TRP A 152 4.61 -1.34 -4.49
N LEU A 153 5.82 -1.88 -4.38
CA LEU A 153 6.69 -2.13 -5.52
C LEU A 153 6.51 -3.58 -5.97
N ARG A 154 6.34 -3.78 -7.28
CA ARG A 154 6.38 -5.09 -7.91
C ARG A 154 7.51 -5.11 -8.93
N PRO A 155 8.34 -6.18 -8.98
CA PRO A 155 9.35 -6.30 -10.02
C PRO A 155 8.68 -6.41 -11.40
N THR A 156 9.28 -5.80 -12.41
CA THR A 156 8.79 -5.90 -13.79
C THR A 156 9.13 -7.29 -14.35
N PRO A 157 8.17 -8.08 -14.86
CA PRO A 157 8.44 -9.46 -15.29
C PRO A 157 9.41 -9.60 -16.47
N MET A 158 9.49 -8.60 -17.34
CA MET A 158 10.22 -8.64 -18.61
C MET A 158 11.36 -7.60 -18.71
N ALA A 159 11.67 -6.86 -17.65
CA ALA A 159 12.68 -5.80 -17.66
C ALA A 159 13.38 -5.65 -16.31
N GLU A 160 14.59 -5.08 -16.31
CA GLU A 160 15.22 -4.63 -15.07
C GLU A 160 14.48 -3.38 -14.55
N GLY A 161 13.65 -3.54 -13.51
CA GLY A 161 12.92 -2.44 -12.92
C GLY A 161 11.82 -2.86 -11.93
N PHE A 162 11.15 -1.86 -11.37
CA PHE A 162 9.98 -2.03 -10.51
C PHE A 162 8.84 -1.15 -11.01
N ILE A 163 7.62 -1.64 -10.87
CA ILE A 163 6.39 -0.88 -11.03
C ILE A 163 5.84 -0.63 -9.64
N MET A 164 5.58 0.65 -9.33
CA MET A 164 4.85 1.01 -8.12
C MET A 164 3.36 1.04 -8.45
N ASN A 165 2.54 0.28 -7.73
CA ASN A 165 1.10 0.53 -7.73
C ASN A 165 0.69 1.02 -6.35
N ARG A 166 -0.47 1.66 -6.31
CA ARG A 166 -1.00 2.29 -5.12
C ARG A 166 -2.47 1.98 -4.96
N TRP A 167 -2.89 2.16 -3.73
CA TRP A 167 -4.27 2.10 -3.28
C TRP A 167 -4.43 3.18 -2.22
N ALA A 168 -5.66 3.63 -2.04
CA ALA A 168 -6.02 4.45 -0.91
C ALA A 168 -6.98 3.66 -0.05
N LEU A 169 -6.81 3.75 1.27
CA LEU A 169 -7.77 3.26 2.23
C LEU A 169 -8.32 4.45 3.00
N PHE A 170 -9.63 4.43 3.10
CA PHE A 170 -10.41 5.36 3.89
C PHE A 170 -11.09 4.58 5.00
N TRP A 171 -11.09 5.14 6.20
CA TRP A 171 -11.79 4.60 7.35
C TRP A 171 -12.56 5.70 8.07
N ASP A 172 -13.83 5.43 8.37
CA ASP A 172 -14.72 6.31 9.11
C ASP A 172 -15.56 5.46 10.08
N THR A 173 -15.64 5.89 11.33
CA THR A 173 -16.44 5.23 12.38
C THR A 173 -17.85 5.81 12.55
N THR A 174 -18.18 6.86 11.82
CA THR A 174 -19.44 7.62 11.93
C THR A 174 -20.43 7.30 10.81
N ILE A 175 -19.97 6.67 9.73
CA ILE A 175 -20.76 6.44 8.52
C ILE A 175 -21.50 5.09 8.57
N CYS A 176 -21.38 4.28 9.63
CA CYS A 176 -22.15 3.04 9.84
C CYS A 176 -22.49 2.83 11.33
#